data_AF-A0AAD6P2K0-F1
#
_entry.id   AF-A0AAD6P2K0-F1
#
_cell.length_a   1.000
_cell.length_b   1.000
_cell.length_c   1.000
_cell.angle_alpha   90.00
_cell.angle_beta   90.00
_cell.angle_gamma   90.00
#
_symmetry.space_group_name_H-M   'P 1'
#
loop_
_entity.id
_entity.type
_entity.pdbx_description
1 polymer ?
#
loop_
_entity_poly.entity_id
_entity_poly.type
_entity_poly.pdbx_seq_one_letter_code
_entity_poly.pdbx_strand_id
1 'polypeptide(L)'
;MASTSSPTTPSWKHDVFLSFRGTDTRNSFTSHLHAALRQKQIDAFIDKQLDGGEKLEPALLKRIEDSYISVVIFSRNYARSTFCLRELSKIHECMETKGQMVLPVFHQLDPSQVHDLSGRYGEALSRHQEDCAPEEVESWRHASKEIANLKGWDSNVIKDETRLIEEIVSDIQKKLKNAPSASIDAEGLVGMQSRVKRIESLLSFGSTGVLIVGIWGMGGIGNSSCGIRE
;
A
#
# COMPACT_ATOMS: atom_id res chain seq x y z
N MET A 1 -17.66 25.77 28.76
CA MET A 1 -17.88 25.27 27.38
C MET A 1 -16.66 24.42 27.04
N ALA A 2 -16.79 23.09 27.11
CA ALA A 2 -15.70 22.18 26.76
C ALA A 2 -15.60 22.13 25.23
N SER A 3 -14.42 22.42 24.69
CA SER A 3 -14.13 22.35 23.26
C SER A 3 -14.09 20.89 22.83
N THR A 4 -15.12 20.43 22.12
CA THR A 4 -15.14 19.10 21.51
C THR A 4 -14.13 19.08 20.36
N SER A 5 -13.00 18.41 20.55
CA SER A 5 -12.05 18.14 19.46
C SER A 5 -12.69 17.16 18.47
N SER A 6 -12.93 17.59 17.24
CA SER A 6 -13.35 16.69 16.16
C SER A 6 -12.25 15.67 15.89
N PRO A 7 -12.57 14.37 15.70
CA PRO A 7 -11.57 13.39 15.30
C PRO A 7 -10.98 13.79 13.96
N THR A 8 -9.65 13.99 13.94
CA THR A 8 -8.92 14.25 12.69
C THR A 8 -8.96 12.96 11.88
N THR A 9 -9.58 12.99 10.70
CA THR A 9 -9.53 11.86 9.78
C THR A 9 -8.06 11.64 9.37
N PRO A 10 -7.55 10.39 9.39
CA PRO A 10 -6.20 10.11 8.93
C PRO A 10 -6.05 10.58 7.48
N SER A 11 -5.18 11.55 7.23
CA SER A 11 -4.83 11.97 5.88
C SER A 11 -3.61 11.16 5.42
N TRP A 12 -3.85 10.02 4.78
CA TRP A 12 -2.79 9.24 4.15
C TRP A 12 -2.21 10.01 2.96
N LYS A 13 -0.88 10.02 2.83
CA LYS A 13 -0.16 10.69 1.74
C LYS A 13 0.28 9.75 0.63
N HIS A 14 0.36 8.45 0.94
CA HIS A 14 0.77 7.41 0.02
C HIS A 14 -0.29 6.31 -0.02
N ASP A 15 -0.48 5.70 -1.18
CA ASP A 15 -1.47 4.64 -1.34
C ASP A 15 -0.97 3.34 -0.71
N VAL A 16 0.25 2.93 -1.07
CA VAL A 16 0.79 1.62 -0.73
C VAL A 16 2.24 1.68 -0.25
N PHE A 17 2.55 1.02 0.86
CA PHE A 17 3.90 0.67 1.29
C PHE A 17 4.17 -0.81 1.02
N LEU A 18 5.29 -1.15 0.36
CA LEU A 18 5.71 -2.53 0.12
C LEU A 18 6.87 -2.89 1.07
N SER A 19 6.62 -3.77 2.04
CA SER A 19 7.67 -4.38 2.87
C SER A 19 8.02 -5.78 2.34
N PHE A 20 9.30 -6.03 2.11
CA PHE A 20 9.77 -7.27 1.51
C PHE A 20 11.26 -7.49 1.79
N ARG A 21 11.72 -8.74 1.61
CA ARG A 21 13.15 -9.04 1.67
C ARG A 21 13.81 -8.76 0.32
N GLY A 22 14.63 -7.73 0.27
CA GLY A 22 15.31 -7.29 -0.96
C GLY A 22 16.08 -8.40 -1.69
N THR A 23 16.79 -9.25 -0.95
CA THR A 23 17.57 -10.36 -1.53
C THR A 23 16.72 -11.50 -2.10
N ASP A 24 15.44 -11.60 -1.72
CA ASP A 24 14.57 -12.70 -2.14
C ASP A 24 13.68 -12.29 -3.34
N THR A 25 13.06 -11.11 -3.30
CA THR A 25 11.96 -10.78 -4.23
C THR A 25 12.10 -9.47 -5.00
N ARG A 26 13.16 -8.67 -4.75
CA ARG A 26 13.28 -7.31 -5.30
C ARG A 26 13.17 -7.25 -6.82
N ASN A 27 14.00 -8.02 -7.50
CA ASN A 27 14.13 -8.01 -8.97
C ASN A 27 13.25 -9.07 -9.64
N SER A 28 12.31 -9.65 -8.90
CA SER A 28 11.35 -10.64 -9.37
C SER A 28 9.94 -10.16 -8.98
N PHE A 29 9.25 -10.90 -8.12
CA PHE A 29 7.88 -10.66 -7.70
C PHE A 29 7.60 -9.21 -7.30
N THR A 30 8.43 -8.59 -6.45
CA THR A 30 8.21 -7.23 -5.96
C THR A 30 8.33 -6.19 -7.07
N SER A 31 9.28 -6.35 -8.01
CA SER A 31 9.41 -5.44 -9.15
C SER A 31 8.20 -5.51 -10.10
N HIS A 32 7.68 -6.71 -10.34
CA HIS A 32 6.50 -6.92 -11.17
C HIS A 32 5.23 -6.36 -10.50
N LEU A 33 5.05 -6.62 -9.20
CA LEU A 33 3.95 -6.06 -8.42
C LEU A 33 3.96 -4.53 -8.44
N HIS A 34 5.14 -3.94 -8.22
CA HIS A 34 5.28 -2.48 -8.24
C HIS A 34 5.00 -1.88 -9.62
N ALA A 35 5.50 -2.51 -10.69
CA ALA A 35 5.20 -2.09 -12.05
C ALA A 35 3.69 -2.17 -12.34
N ALA A 36 3.01 -3.23 -11.91
CA ALA A 36 1.58 -3.40 -12.09
C ALA A 36 0.76 -2.37 -11.29
N LEU A 37 1.14 -2.07 -10.05
CA LEU A 37 0.53 -0.98 -9.26
C LEU A 37 0.70 0.38 -9.96
N ARG A 38 1.90 0.66 -10.45
CA ARG A 38 2.20 1.90 -11.18
C ARG A 38 1.39 2.04 -12.47
N GLN A 39 1.19 0.94 -13.21
CA GLN A 39 0.32 0.93 -14.40
C GLN A 39 -1.13 1.28 -14.06
N LYS A 40 -1.57 1.03 -12.83
CA LYS A 40 -2.89 1.44 -12.33
C LYS A 40 -2.90 2.81 -11.65
N GLN A 41 -1.81 3.58 -11.78
CA GLN A 41 -1.63 4.90 -11.16
C GLN A 41 -1.74 4.88 -9.63
N ILE A 42 -1.36 3.77 -9.00
CA ILE A 42 -1.31 3.63 -7.54
C ILE A 42 0.10 4.03 -7.06
N ASP A 43 0.19 4.98 -6.13
CA ASP A 43 1.46 5.41 -5.54
C ASP A 43 1.98 4.37 -4.55
N ALA A 44 2.83 3.47 -5.06
CA ALA A 44 3.47 2.43 -4.27
C ALA A 44 4.93 2.78 -3.96
N PHE A 45 5.25 2.84 -2.67
CA PHE A 45 6.60 3.01 -2.17
C PHE A 45 7.28 1.64 -1.98
N ILE A 46 8.49 1.51 -2.54
CA ILE A 46 9.41 0.40 -2.29
C ILE A 46 10.58 0.96 -1.49
N ASP A 47 10.94 0.32 -0.38
CA ASP A 47 12.22 0.61 0.25
C ASP A 47 13.40 0.25 -0.67
N LYS A 48 14.25 1.23 -0.94
CA LYS A 48 15.39 1.10 -1.84
C LYS A 48 16.60 0.41 -1.21
N GLN A 49 16.61 0.18 0.10
CA GLN A 49 17.76 -0.44 0.74
C GLN A 49 17.84 -1.93 0.39
N LEU A 50 19.00 -2.34 -0.13
CA LEU A 50 19.32 -3.73 -0.48
C LEU A 50 19.78 -4.51 0.75
N ASP A 51 20.48 -3.84 1.65
CA ASP A 51 21.18 -4.49 2.77
C ASP A 51 20.64 -4.13 4.16
N GLY A 52 19.62 -3.27 4.28
CA GLY A 52 19.01 -2.91 5.55
C GLY A 52 20.02 -2.25 6.49
N GLY A 53 20.00 -0.92 6.60
CA GLY A 53 20.80 -0.23 7.60
C GLY A 53 20.51 -0.74 9.02
N GLU A 54 21.38 -0.44 9.98
CA GLU A 54 21.18 -0.86 11.38
C GLU A 54 19.92 -0.27 12.02
N LYS A 55 19.33 0.78 11.45
CA LYS A 55 18.15 1.47 11.99
C LYS A 55 17.19 1.88 10.88
N LEU A 56 15.90 1.88 11.21
CA LEU A 56 14.88 2.50 10.37
C LEU A 56 15.10 4.01 10.36
N GLU A 57 15.41 4.54 9.19
CA GLU A 57 15.51 5.98 8.96
C GLU A 57 14.17 6.67 9.33
N PRO A 58 14.18 7.84 9.98
CA PRO A 58 12.95 8.57 10.33
C PRO A 58 12.04 8.84 9.12
N ALA A 59 12.63 9.04 7.94
CA ALA A 59 11.90 9.22 6.70
C ALA A 59 11.12 7.96 6.31
N LEU A 60 11.67 6.76 6.54
CA LEU A 60 11.02 5.49 6.24
C LEU A 60 9.89 5.18 7.23
N LEU A 61 10.10 5.43 8.52
CA LEU A 61 9.04 5.33 9.53
C LEU A 61 7.83 6.19 9.16
N LYS A 62 8.10 7.44 8.75
CA LYS A 62 7.06 8.36 8.30
C LYS A 62 6.35 7.86 7.04
N ARG A 63 7.06 7.20 6.11
CA ARG A 63 6.44 6.61 4.92
C ARG A 63 5.50 5.46 5.28
N ILE A 64 5.88 4.59 6.21
CA ILE A 64 5.00 3.54 6.72
C ILE A 64 3.76 4.18 7.34
N GLU A 65 3.95 5.18 8.20
CA GLU A 65 2.86 5.88 8.89
C GLU A 65 1.90 6.64 7.96
N ASP A 66 2.42 7.26 6.90
CA ASP A 66 1.65 8.06 5.95
C ASP A 66 1.00 7.20 4.84
N SER A 67 1.20 5.88 4.83
CA SER A 67 0.62 4.98 3.82
C SER A 67 -0.77 4.47 4.21
N TYR A 68 -1.68 4.34 3.26
CA TYR A 68 -3.02 3.79 3.52
C TYR A 68 -3.03 2.26 3.66
N ILE A 69 -2.29 1.59 2.76
CA ILE A 69 -2.18 0.14 2.72
C ILE A 69 -0.70 -0.25 2.87
N SER A 70 -0.41 -1.23 3.71
CA SER A 70 0.89 -1.89 3.79
C SER A 70 0.77 -3.32 3.24
N VAL A 71 1.54 -3.65 2.20
CA VAL A 71 1.67 -5.01 1.69
C VAL A 71 2.95 -5.63 2.25
N VAL A 72 2.81 -6.73 2.96
CA VAL A 72 3.93 -7.44 3.60
C VAL A 72 4.20 -8.72 2.83
N ILE A 73 5.33 -8.78 2.13
CA ILE A 73 5.72 -9.93 1.30
C ILE A 73 6.66 -10.84 2.11
N PHE A 74 6.06 -11.75 2.86
CA PHE A 74 6.79 -12.79 3.57
C PHE A 74 7.44 -13.75 2.58
N SER A 75 8.76 -13.87 2.67
CA SER A 75 9.60 -14.71 1.82
C SER A 75 10.54 -15.54 2.68
N ARG A 76 11.23 -16.50 2.06
CA ARG A 76 12.06 -17.50 2.73
C ARG A 76 13.02 -16.92 3.78
N ASN A 77 13.61 -15.75 3.50
CA ASN A 77 14.60 -15.11 4.37
C ASN A 77 14.11 -13.81 5.00
N TYR A 78 12.81 -13.52 4.98
CA TYR A 78 12.25 -12.27 5.54
C TYR A 78 12.67 -12.05 7.00
N ALA A 79 12.44 -13.05 7.87
CA ALA A 79 12.82 -12.98 9.29
C ALA A 79 14.33 -12.97 9.55
N ARG A 80 15.18 -13.23 8.54
CA ARG A 80 16.65 -13.12 8.74
C ARG A 80 17.10 -11.66 8.81
N SER A 81 16.27 -10.72 8.38
CA SER A 81 16.58 -9.30 8.40
C SER A 81 15.89 -8.61 9.57
N THR A 82 16.67 -8.14 10.54
CA THR A 82 16.16 -7.30 11.63
C THR A 82 15.48 -6.04 11.08
N PHE A 83 15.96 -5.51 9.97
CA PHE A 83 15.32 -4.39 9.27
C PHE A 83 13.89 -4.72 8.82
N CYS A 84 13.69 -5.83 8.09
CA CYS A 84 12.34 -6.27 7.71
C CYS A 84 11.44 -6.51 8.94
N LEU A 85 11.98 -7.09 10.02
CA LEU A 85 11.23 -7.32 11.25
C LEU A 85 10.84 -6.02 11.98
N ARG A 86 11.70 -5.00 11.95
CA ARG A 86 11.38 -3.67 12.49
C ARG A 86 10.33 -2.96 11.64
N GLU A 87 10.40 -3.05 10.31
CA GLU A 87 9.33 -2.56 9.43
C GLU A 87 8.01 -3.23 9.78
N LEU A 88 8.02 -4.56 9.96
CA LEU A 88 6.85 -5.35 10.32
C LEU A 88 6.22 -4.89 11.64
N SER A 89 7.03 -4.69 12.68
CA SER A 89 6.54 -4.14 13.96
C SER A 89 5.95 -2.75 13.79
N LYS A 90 6.57 -1.88 12.99
CA LYS A 90 6.03 -0.54 12.75
C LYS A 90 4.72 -0.57 11.97
N ILE A 91 4.59 -1.47 10.99
CA ILE A 91 3.35 -1.70 10.24
C ILE A 91 2.25 -2.20 11.19
N HIS A 92 2.56 -3.16 12.06
CA HIS A 92 1.61 -3.63 13.07
C HIS A 92 1.16 -2.49 14.01
N GLU A 93 2.10 -1.67 14.50
CA GLU A 93 1.77 -0.51 15.32
C GLU A 93 0.81 0.45 14.58
N CYS A 94 1.06 0.73 13.29
CA CYS A 94 0.19 1.59 12.48
C CYS A 94 -1.19 0.96 12.20
N MET A 95 -1.25 -0.36 12.06
CA MET A 95 -2.51 -1.10 11.94
C MET A 95 -3.38 -0.89 13.18
N GLU A 96 -2.81 -1.09 14.38
CA GLU A 96 -3.55 -0.97 15.64
C GLU A 96 -3.92 0.47 15.98
N THR A 97 -2.98 1.40 15.78
CA THR A 97 -3.13 2.78 16.29
C THR A 97 -3.78 3.73 15.28
N LYS A 98 -3.62 3.47 13.97
CA LYS A 98 -4.10 4.36 12.89
C LYS A 98 -5.13 3.69 11.96
N GLY A 99 -5.43 2.41 12.16
CA GLY A 99 -6.33 1.65 11.28
C GLY A 99 -5.76 1.45 9.87
N GLN A 100 -4.44 1.44 9.72
CA GLN A 100 -3.79 1.15 8.44
C GLN A 100 -4.18 -0.26 7.97
N MET A 101 -4.54 -0.43 6.70
CA MET A 101 -4.84 -1.74 6.15
C MET A 101 -3.56 -2.53 5.88
N VAL A 102 -3.49 -3.78 6.32
CA VAL A 102 -2.33 -4.64 6.09
C VAL A 102 -2.73 -5.86 5.25
N LEU A 103 -1.91 -6.17 4.25
CA LEU A 103 -2.13 -7.23 3.26
C LEU A 103 -0.92 -8.18 3.23
N PRO A 104 -0.98 -9.35 3.88
CA PRO A 104 0.10 -10.32 3.83
C PRO A 104 0.11 -11.08 2.51
N VAL A 105 1.30 -11.30 1.95
CA VAL A 105 1.58 -12.15 0.80
C VAL A 105 2.67 -13.13 1.18
N PHE A 106 2.35 -14.43 1.16
CA PHE A 106 3.28 -15.51 1.44
C PHE A 106 3.88 -15.99 0.12
N HIS A 107 5.09 -15.51 -0.18
CA HIS A 107 5.80 -15.79 -1.42
C HIS A 107 6.83 -16.91 -1.22
N GLN A 108 6.53 -18.08 -1.78
CA GLN A 108 7.34 -19.30 -1.72
C GLN A 108 7.74 -19.69 -0.29
N LEU A 109 6.84 -19.40 0.65
CA LEU A 109 6.93 -19.69 2.08
C LEU A 109 5.58 -20.23 2.53
N ASP A 110 5.59 -21.29 3.34
CA ASP A 110 4.37 -21.80 3.96
C ASP A 110 3.89 -20.81 5.03
N PRO A 111 2.64 -20.31 4.96
CA PRO A 111 2.09 -19.38 5.95
C PRO A 111 2.20 -19.87 7.39
N SER A 112 2.12 -21.19 7.62
CA SER A 112 2.24 -21.80 8.96
C SER A 112 3.59 -21.51 9.63
N GLN A 113 4.67 -21.32 8.84
CA GLN A 113 5.98 -20.97 9.41
C GLN A 113 5.98 -19.57 10.04
N VAL A 114 5.19 -18.65 9.50
CA VAL A 114 5.05 -17.29 10.05
C VAL A 114 4.04 -17.30 11.19
N HIS A 115 2.90 -17.97 11.02
CA HIS A 115 1.86 -18.08 12.03
C HIS A 115 2.32 -18.80 13.31
N ASP A 116 2.92 -19.98 13.16
CA ASP A 116 3.36 -20.81 14.30
C ASP A 116 4.76 -20.42 14.79
N LEU A 117 5.41 -19.45 14.12
CA LEU A 117 6.82 -19.10 14.31
C LEU A 117 7.71 -20.36 14.29
N SER A 118 7.48 -21.19 13.28
CA SER A 118 8.12 -22.50 13.13
C SER A 118 9.04 -22.54 11.91
N GLY A 119 9.73 -23.67 11.72
CA GLY A 119 10.65 -23.86 10.60
C GLY A 119 11.71 -22.77 10.52
N ARG A 120 12.03 -22.36 9.29
CA ARG A 120 13.12 -21.39 9.05
C ARG A 120 12.80 -19.98 9.57
N TYR A 121 11.53 -19.60 9.59
CA TYR A 121 11.11 -18.30 10.11
C TYR A 121 11.32 -18.24 11.63
N GLY A 122 10.88 -19.29 12.34
CA GLY A 122 11.12 -19.46 13.77
C GLY A 122 12.60 -19.50 14.14
N GLU A 123 13.40 -20.29 13.40
CA GLU A 123 14.86 -20.37 13.58
C GLU A 123 15.53 -19.00 13.46
N ALA A 124 15.11 -18.18 12.49
CA ALA A 124 15.66 -16.84 12.31
C ALA A 124 15.36 -15.92 13.51
N LEU A 125 14.13 -15.96 14.05
CA LEU A 125 13.77 -15.20 15.24
C LEU A 125 14.54 -15.65 16.48
N SER A 126 14.77 -16.96 16.64
CA SER A 126 15.56 -17.50 17.76
C SER A 126 17.01 -17.05 17.70
N ARG A 127 17.62 -16.97 16.50
CA ARG A 127 18.98 -16.42 16.35
C ARG A 127 19.07 -14.96 16.79
N HIS A 128 18.08 -14.15 16.46
CA HIS A 128 18.10 -12.74 16.88
C HIS A 128 17.95 -12.55 18.40
N GLN A 129 17.48 -13.55 19.15
CA GLN A 129 17.45 -13.46 20.63
C GLN A 129 18.85 -13.41 21.25
N GLU A 130 19.89 -13.82 20.52
CA GLU A 130 21.28 -13.77 20.99
C GLU A 130 21.86 -12.35 20.88
N ASP A 131 21.46 -11.59 19.84
CA ASP A 131 22.08 -10.31 19.48
C ASP A 131 21.17 -9.08 19.70
N CYS A 132 19.86 -9.27 19.90
CA CYS A 132 18.86 -8.20 20.00
C CYS A 132 18.17 -8.18 21.37
N ALA A 133 17.55 -7.04 21.70
CA ALA A 133 16.82 -6.90 22.95
C ALA A 133 15.62 -7.88 22.99
N PRO A 134 15.38 -8.58 24.11
CA PRO A 134 14.26 -9.54 24.22
C PRO A 134 12.89 -8.93 23.90
N GLU A 135 12.65 -7.69 24.35
CA GLU A 135 11.41 -6.95 24.08
C GLU A 135 11.21 -6.66 22.59
N GLU A 136 12.30 -6.39 21.87
CA GLU A 136 12.28 -6.13 20.44
C GLU A 136 11.93 -7.41 19.66
N VAL A 137 12.55 -8.54 20.02
CA VAL A 137 12.24 -9.84 19.41
C VAL A 137 10.80 -10.26 19.70
N GLU A 138 10.30 -10.03 20.92
CA GLU A 138 8.92 -10.37 21.26
C GLU A 138 7.92 -9.51 20.46
N SER A 139 8.22 -8.23 20.23
CA SER A 139 7.45 -7.39 19.32
C SER A 139 7.40 -7.98 17.89
N TRP A 140 8.53 -8.48 17.38
CA TRP A 140 8.57 -9.11 16.06
C TRP A 140 7.75 -10.41 16.00
N ARG A 141 7.80 -11.22 17.07
CA ARG A 141 7.01 -12.45 17.19
C ARG A 141 5.51 -12.13 17.18
N HIS A 142 5.09 -11.14 17.95
CA HIS A 142 3.70 -10.70 18.00
C HIS A 142 3.24 -10.17 16.64
N ALA A 143 3.98 -9.23 16.03
CA ALA A 143 3.66 -8.66 14.73
C ALA A 143 3.57 -9.71 13.62
N SER A 144 4.48 -10.69 13.62
CA SER A 144 4.45 -11.80 12.66
C SER A 144 3.16 -12.61 12.77
N LYS A 145 2.74 -12.96 13.99
CA LYS A 145 1.51 -13.73 14.23
C LYS A 145 0.26 -12.96 13.84
N GLU A 146 0.12 -11.72 14.30
CA GLU A 146 -1.06 -10.90 14.04
C GLU A 146 -1.22 -10.63 12.54
N ILE A 147 -0.14 -10.25 11.84
CA ILE A 147 -0.20 -9.98 10.40
C ILE A 147 -0.40 -11.29 9.60
N ALA A 148 0.18 -12.41 10.02
CA ALA A 148 -0.03 -13.69 9.34
C ALA A 148 -1.46 -14.24 9.48
N ASN A 149 -2.19 -13.82 10.52
CA ASN A 149 -3.60 -14.17 10.72
C ASN A 149 -4.56 -13.39 9.82
N LEU A 150 -4.09 -12.32 9.16
CA LEU A 150 -4.90 -11.55 8.24
C LEU A 150 -5.15 -12.32 6.94
N LYS A 151 -6.27 -11.99 6.29
CA LYS A 151 -6.55 -12.52 4.96
C LYS A 151 -5.50 -12.02 3.97
N GLY A 152 -4.81 -12.96 3.32
CA GLY A 152 -3.76 -12.69 2.36
C GLY A 152 -3.76 -13.65 1.18
N TRP A 153 -2.60 -13.71 0.52
CA TRP A 153 -2.36 -14.59 -0.62
C TRP A 153 -1.19 -15.54 -0.36
N ASP A 154 -1.30 -16.76 -0.86
CA ASP A 154 -0.23 -17.75 -0.83
C ASP A 154 0.16 -18.13 -2.25
N SER A 155 1.42 -17.88 -2.62
CA SER A 155 1.94 -18.19 -3.96
C SER A 155 2.06 -19.69 -4.22
N ASN A 156 1.99 -20.55 -3.18
CA ASN A 156 1.93 -22.00 -3.36
C ASN A 156 0.54 -22.46 -3.79
N VAL A 157 -0.50 -21.69 -3.46
CA VAL A 157 -1.89 -21.91 -3.89
C VAL A 157 -2.13 -21.30 -5.28
N ILE A 158 -1.76 -20.02 -5.46
CA ILE A 158 -1.84 -19.33 -6.75
C ILE A 158 -0.45 -19.34 -7.40
N LYS A 159 -0.15 -20.43 -8.10
CA LYS A 159 1.18 -20.68 -8.69
C LYS A 159 1.51 -19.76 -9.87
N ASP A 160 0.50 -19.27 -10.56
CA ASP A 160 0.68 -18.28 -11.63
C ASP A 160 0.95 -16.91 -11.01
N GLU A 161 2.21 -16.48 -11.08
CA GLU A 161 2.67 -15.21 -10.51
C GLU A 161 1.96 -14.00 -11.11
N THR A 162 1.69 -14.02 -12.42
CA THR A 162 0.99 -12.92 -13.09
C THR A 162 -0.43 -12.81 -12.57
N ARG A 163 -1.15 -13.92 -12.49
CA ARG A 163 -2.49 -13.95 -11.91
C ARG A 163 -2.49 -13.49 -10.45
N LEU A 164 -1.52 -13.95 -9.65
CA LEU A 164 -1.39 -13.53 -8.25
C LEU A 164 -1.25 -12.01 -8.14
N ILE A 165 -0.37 -11.40 -8.96
CA ILE A 165 -0.17 -9.95 -8.99
C ILE A 165 -1.46 -9.23 -9.41
N GLU A 166 -2.16 -9.72 -10.45
CA GLU A 166 -3.42 -9.13 -10.89
C GLU A 166 -4.50 -9.15 -9.81
N GLU A 167 -4.61 -10.25 -9.04
CA GLU A 167 -5.54 -10.36 -7.92
C GLU A 167 -5.20 -9.36 -6.80
N ILE A 168 -3.92 -9.25 -6.43
CA ILE A 168 -3.45 -8.29 -5.41
C ILE A 168 -3.73 -6.85 -5.84
N VAL A 169 -3.34 -6.47 -7.07
CA VAL A 169 -3.54 -5.11 -7.59
C VAL A 169 -5.02 -4.77 -7.67
N SER A 170 -5.85 -5.71 -8.12
CA SER A 170 -7.30 -5.52 -8.20
C SER A 170 -7.94 -5.32 -6.83
N ASP A 171 -7.48 -6.06 -5.80
CA ASP A 171 -7.96 -5.90 -4.43
C ASP A 171 -7.54 -4.56 -3.82
N ILE A 172 -6.28 -4.18 -3.98
CA ILE A 172 -5.76 -2.86 -3.56
C ILE A 172 -6.57 -1.73 -4.22
N GLN A 173 -6.80 -1.82 -5.53
CA GLN A 173 -7.57 -0.79 -6.25
C GLN A 173 -9.01 -0.66 -5.72
N LYS A 174 -9.66 -1.78 -5.36
CA LYS A 174 -11.00 -1.76 -4.75
C LYS A 174 -10.97 -1.13 -3.35
N LYS A 175 -9.96 -1.46 -2.54
CA LYS A 175 -9.80 -0.89 -1.19
C LYS A 175 -9.57 0.62 -1.25
N LEU A 176 -8.72 1.09 -2.16
CA LEU A 176 -8.48 2.53 -2.38
C LEU A 176 -9.74 3.28 -2.83
N LYS A 177 -10.56 2.69 -3.72
CA LYS A 177 -11.84 3.28 -4.14
C LYS A 177 -12.86 3.40 -3.01
N ASN A 178 -12.79 2.50 -2.04
CA ASN A 178 -13.67 2.49 -0.87
C ASN A 178 -13.06 3.23 0.33
N ALA A 179 -11.88 3.84 0.17
CA ALA A 179 -11.26 4.59 1.24
C ALA A 179 -12.18 5.73 1.66
N PRO A 180 -12.33 5.99 2.98
CA PRO A 180 -13.00 7.18 3.45
C PRO A 180 -12.28 8.38 2.81
N SER A 181 -12.94 9.04 1.86
CA SER A 181 -12.38 10.27 1.32
C SER A 181 -12.15 11.21 2.49
N ALA A 182 -10.94 11.73 2.66
CA ALA A 182 -10.79 13.03 3.29
C ALA A 182 -11.68 13.95 2.44
N SER A 183 -12.89 14.23 2.92
CA SER A 183 -13.81 15.12 2.25
C SER A 183 -13.05 16.42 2.07
N ILE A 184 -12.62 16.71 0.84
CA ILE A 184 -12.55 18.09 0.39
C ILE A 184 -13.92 18.62 0.76
N ASP A 185 -13.97 19.58 1.68
CA ASP A 185 -15.19 20.17 2.18
C ASP A 185 -16.20 20.29 1.03
N ALA A 186 -17.24 19.46 1.11
CA ALA A 186 -18.30 19.41 0.11
C ALA A 186 -19.14 20.69 0.10
N GLU A 187 -18.74 21.72 0.86
CA GLU A 187 -19.22 23.09 0.75
C GLU A 187 -18.63 23.82 -0.48
N GLY A 188 -17.50 23.37 -1.04
CA GLY A 188 -16.88 24.00 -2.22
C GLY A 188 -17.22 23.37 -3.58
N LEU A 189 -17.79 22.16 -3.59
CA LEU A 189 -17.93 21.32 -4.80
C LEU A 189 -19.38 20.96 -5.16
N VAL A 190 -20.35 21.76 -4.69
CA VAL A 190 -21.72 21.68 -5.19
C VAL A 190 -21.73 22.07 -6.69
N GLY A 191 -21.96 21.10 -7.56
CA GLY A 191 -22.16 21.32 -9.00
C GLY A 191 -21.03 20.88 -9.94
N MET A 192 -20.04 20.10 -9.47
CA MET A 192 -19.09 19.43 -10.38
C MET A 192 -19.65 18.11 -10.94
N GLN A 193 -20.40 17.33 -10.15
CA GLN A 193 -21.05 16.11 -10.63
C GLN A 193 -22.05 16.37 -11.77
N SER A 194 -22.75 17.50 -11.76
CA SER A 194 -23.66 17.88 -12.85
C SER A 194 -22.93 18.24 -14.15
N ARG A 195 -21.72 18.81 -14.04
CA ARG A 195 -20.87 19.16 -15.21
C ARG A 195 -20.21 17.93 -15.82
N VAL A 196 -19.76 16.98 -14.98
CA VAL A 196 -19.19 15.71 -15.44
C VAL A 196 -20.25 14.89 -16.18
N LYS A 197 -21.45 14.69 -15.59
CA LYS A 197 -22.55 14.00 -16.28
C LYS A 197 -22.94 14.65 -17.61
N ARG A 198 -22.87 15.98 -17.69
CA ARG A 198 -23.16 16.72 -18.93
C ARG A 198 -22.07 16.49 -20.00
N ILE A 199 -20.80 16.45 -19.62
CA ILE A 199 -19.70 16.11 -20.54
C ILE A 199 -19.81 14.65 -21.00
N GLU A 200 -20.08 13.70 -20.09
CA GLU A 200 -20.29 12.29 -20.45
C GLU A 200 -21.45 12.13 -21.44
N SER A 201 -22.55 12.85 -21.24
CA SER A 201 -23.68 12.84 -22.17
C SER A 201 -23.33 13.39 -23.57
N LEU A 202 -22.42 14.37 -23.66
CA LEU A 202 -21.95 14.93 -24.93
C LEU A 202 -20.99 14.00 -25.67
N LEU A 203 -20.25 13.16 -24.95
CA LEU A 203 -19.33 12.16 -25.52
C LEU A 203 -20.03 10.87 -25.95
N SER A 204 -21.29 10.67 -25.54
CA SER A 204 -22.04 9.41 -25.73
C SER A 204 -22.73 9.27 -27.11
N PHE A 205 -22.43 10.11 -28.10
CA PHE A 205 -23.04 10.00 -29.43
C PHE A 205 -22.24 9.04 -30.33
N GLY A 206 -22.84 7.89 -30.63
CA GLY A 206 -22.26 6.85 -31.50
C GLY A 206 -22.10 7.31 -32.95
N SER A 207 -20.94 7.86 -33.28
CA SER A 207 -20.51 8.10 -34.66
C SER A 207 -19.02 7.81 -34.82
N THR A 208 -18.68 7.09 -35.88
CA THR A 208 -17.31 6.82 -36.36
C THR A 208 -16.69 8.09 -36.97
N GLY A 209 -16.47 9.11 -36.15
CA GLY A 209 -15.84 10.37 -36.54
C GLY A 209 -15.15 11.07 -35.35
N VAL A 210 -14.18 11.95 -35.65
CA VAL A 210 -13.45 12.72 -34.63
C VAL A 210 -14.36 13.83 -34.08
N LEU A 211 -14.62 13.82 -32.78
CA LEU A 211 -15.41 14.84 -32.08
C LEU A 211 -14.49 15.87 -31.42
N ILE A 212 -14.62 17.14 -31.80
CA ILE A 212 -13.90 18.26 -31.16
C ILE A 212 -14.88 18.97 -30.22
N VAL A 213 -14.55 19.00 -28.92
CA VAL A 213 -15.35 19.66 -27.89
C VAL A 213 -14.64 20.93 -27.42
N GLY A 214 -15.21 22.10 -27.72
CA GLY A 214 -14.71 23.39 -27.23
C GLY A 214 -15.38 23.81 -25.93
N ILE A 215 -14.61 24.07 -24.88
CA ILE A 215 -15.10 24.60 -23.60
C ILE A 215 -14.83 26.12 -23.58
N TRP A 216 -15.89 26.93 -23.56
CA TRP A 216 -15.78 28.39 -23.44
C TRP A 216 -16.53 28.89 -22.21
N GLY A 217 -15.86 29.70 -21.38
CA GLY A 217 -16.42 30.42 -20.24
C GLY A 217 -15.75 31.79 -20.06
N MET A 218 -16.41 32.70 -19.33
CA MET A 218 -15.85 34.02 -19.03
C MET A 218 -14.56 33.91 -18.21
N GLY A 219 -13.63 34.84 -18.43
CA GLY A 219 -12.31 34.84 -17.80
C GLY A 219 -12.38 34.79 -16.27
N GLY A 220 -11.68 33.82 -15.67
CA GLY A 220 -11.60 33.62 -14.21
C GLY A 220 -12.09 32.26 -13.69
N ILE A 221 -12.68 31.41 -14.53
CA ILE A 221 -13.29 30.12 -14.10
C ILE A 221 -12.33 28.91 -14.29
N GLY A 222 -11.07 29.12 -14.64
CA GLY A 222 -10.06 28.03 -14.66
C GLY A 222 -10.03 27.16 -15.93
N ASN A 223 -10.35 27.73 -17.11
CA ASN A 223 -10.25 27.03 -18.40
C ASN A 223 -8.81 26.92 -18.97
N SER A 224 -7.77 27.40 -18.27
CA SER A 224 -6.48 27.73 -18.90
C SER A 224 -5.38 26.67 -18.81
N SER A 225 -5.65 25.41 -18.46
CA SER A 225 -4.57 24.41 -18.27
C SER A 225 -4.62 23.17 -19.18
N CYS A 226 -5.49 23.12 -20.19
CA CYS A 226 -5.46 22.06 -21.21
C CYS A 226 -5.17 22.65 -22.60
N GLY A 227 -3.89 22.86 -22.87
CA GLY A 227 -3.38 23.17 -24.22
C GLY A 227 -2.34 22.12 -24.59
N ILE A 228 -2.72 21.17 -25.45
CA ILE A 228 -1.78 20.34 -26.20
C ILE A 228 -1.16 21.27 -27.24
N ARG A 229 0.16 21.50 -27.17
CA ARG A 229 0.93 22.15 -28.24
C ARG A 229 1.32 21.07 -29.25
N GLU A 230 1.08 21.36 -30.52
CA GLU A 230 1.49 20.58 -31.70
C GLU A 230 3.00 20.28 -31.72
#